data_AF-A0A6G8J7E4-F1
#
_entry.id   AF-A0A6G8J7E4-F1
#
_cell.length_a   1.000
_cell.length_b   1.000
_cell.length_c   1.000
_cell.angle_alpha   90.00
_cell.angle_beta   90.00
_cell.angle_gamma   90.00
#
_symmetry.space_group_name_H-M   'P 1'
#
loop_
_entity.id
_entity.type
_entity.pdbx_description
1 polymer ?
#
loop_
_entity_poly.entity_id
_entity_poly.type
_entity_poly.pdbx_seq_one_letter_code
_entity_poly.pdbx_strand_id
1 'polypeptide(L)'
;MAYYQFNADLVPSEQQGLVQQLLDCKTFAESDRLLGSSTGRGTTWFLNTEQELGVNSVRRHYYRGGLFGKIVKDRYFFCSLNATRAAQEFDLLTKMVEWQLPVPRPIAFKIDRCCGCYQADILLEKIATTQDLSQILQQKTLETEQYQQLGKLIRQLHAHQVHHSDLNIHNILLDKNGKFWLIDFDKCHIQQGDEWKSQNLARLLRSFHKEQARLGILFDDENWQAFLKGYASN
;
A
#
# COMPACT_ATOMS: atom_id res chain seq x y z
N MET A 1 -2.57 22.23 14.92
CA MET A 1 -2.11 22.82 13.64
C MET A 1 -2.03 21.70 12.63
N ALA A 2 -2.73 21.85 11.51
CA ALA A 2 -2.70 20.90 10.41
C ALA A 2 -1.54 21.24 9.46
N TYR A 3 -0.88 20.21 8.94
CA TYR A 3 0.13 20.32 7.90
C TYR A 3 -0.27 19.43 6.73
N TYR A 4 -0.08 19.91 5.50
CA TYR A 4 -0.38 19.20 4.28
C TYR A 4 0.85 19.18 3.38
N GLN A 5 1.05 18.08 2.69
CA GLN A 5 2.04 17.93 1.62
C GLN A 5 1.34 17.34 0.41
N PHE A 6 1.62 17.90 -0.76
CA PHE A 6 1.06 17.47 -2.04
C PHE A 6 2.17 16.98 -2.96
N ASN A 7 1.85 16.01 -3.81
CA ASN A 7 2.68 15.63 -4.93
C ASN A 7 2.47 16.66 -6.06
N ALA A 8 3.50 17.45 -6.35
CA ALA A 8 3.42 18.55 -7.30
C ALA A 8 3.12 18.08 -8.74
N ASP A 9 3.48 16.85 -9.08
CA ASP A 9 3.25 16.28 -10.41
C ASP A 9 1.80 15.82 -10.61
N LEU A 10 1.06 15.60 -9.50
CA LEU A 10 -0.31 15.09 -9.52
C LEU A 10 -1.36 16.12 -9.06
N VAL A 11 -0.94 17.08 -8.25
CA VAL A 11 -1.84 18.05 -7.62
C VAL A 11 -1.41 19.46 -7.97
N PRO A 12 -1.91 20.02 -9.09
CA PRO A 12 -1.76 21.42 -9.42
C PRO A 12 -2.27 22.32 -8.28
N SER A 13 -1.76 23.56 -8.21
CA SER A 13 -2.06 24.48 -7.11
C SER A 13 -3.57 24.76 -6.97
N GLU A 14 -4.27 24.84 -8.10
CA GLU A 14 -5.72 25.02 -8.19
C GLU A 14 -6.53 23.84 -7.63
N GLN A 15 -5.96 22.63 -7.60
CA GLN A 15 -6.62 21.43 -7.07
C GLN A 15 -6.28 21.15 -5.59
N GLN A 16 -5.31 21.88 -5.00
CA GLN A 16 -4.92 21.64 -3.60
C GLN A 16 -6.07 21.87 -2.62
N GLY A 17 -6.96 22.83 -2.89
CA GLY A 17 -8.14 23.08 -2.06
C GLY A 17 -9.09 21.87 -1.99
N LEU A 18 -9.33 21.20 -3.12
CA LEU A 18 -10.12 19.97 -3.17
C LEU A 18 -9.42 18.84 -2.38
N VAL A 19 -8.12 18.64 -2.60
CA VAL A 19 -7.36 17.58 -1.92
C VAL A 19 -7.33 17.78 -0.40
N GLN A 20 -7.24 19.03 0.07
CA GLN A 20 -7.37 19.35 1.51
C GLN A 20 -8.75 18.94 2.04
N GLN A 21 -9.83 19.27 1.34
CA GLN A 21 -11.18 18.87 1.73
C GLN A 21 -11.33 17.34 1.80
N LEU A 22 -10.74 16.61 0.86
CA LEU A 22 -10.75 15.14 0.88
C LEU A 22 -10.00 14.57 2.10
N LEU A 23 -8.85 15.14 2.44
CA LEU A 23 -8.07 14.72 3.62
C LEU A 23 -8.78 15.07 4.93
N ASP A 24 -9.43 16.23 5.00
CA ASP A 24 -10.18 16.72 6.17
C ASP A 24 -11.50 15.99 6.40
N CYS A 25 -12.09 15.43 5.34
CA CYS A 25 -13.34 14.71 5.43
C CYS A 25 -13.17 13.41 6.24
N LYS A 26 -13.94 13.27 7.32
CA LYS A 26 -13.84 12.13 8.25
C LYS A 26 -14.49 10.86 7.72
N THR A 27 -15.53 10.99 6.90
CA THR A 27 -16.32 9.87 6.38
C THR A 27 -16.85 10.19 4.98
N PHE A 28 -16.85 9.20 4.10
CA PHE A 28 -17.36 9.32 2.73
C PHE A 28 -18.61 8.46 2.49
N ALA A 29 -19.21 7.91 3.56
CA ALA A 29 -20.33 6.96 3.45
C ALA A 29 -21.52 7.48 2.62
N GLU A 30 -21.79 8.79 2.65
CA GLU A 30 -22.88 9.45 1.92
C GLU A 30 -22.37 10.34 0.77
N SER A 31 -21.10 10.21 0.38
CA SER A 31 -20.52 10.98 -0.71
C SER A 31 -20.85 10.37 -2.07
N ASP A 32 -21.26 11.22 -3.01
CA ASP A 32 -21.39 10.93 -4.44
C ASP A 32 -20.07 10.48 -5.11
N ARG A 33 -18.93 10.77 -4.49
CA ARG A 33 -17.60 10.33 -4.94
C ARG A 33 -17.27 8.90 -4.52
N LEU A 34 -18.06 8.27 -3.65
CA LEU A 34 -17.69 6.97 -3.09
C LEU A 34 -17.80 5.86 -4.15
N LEU A 35 -16.66 5.31 -4.54
CA LEU A 35 -16.58 4.13 -5.42
C LEU A 35 -16.70 2.82 -4.63
N GLY A 36 -16.37 2.87 -3.35
CA GLY A 36 -16.44 1.73 -2.44
C GLY A 36 -15.63 1.97 -1.17
N SER A 37 -15.67 1.01 -0.26
CA SER A 37 -14.84 1.04 0.95
C SER A 37 -14.36 -0.35 1.33
N SER A 38 -13.27 -0.40 2.08
CA SER A 38 -12.80 -1.63 2.74
C SER A 38 -12.57 -1.34 4.22
N THR A 39 -12.99 -2.25 5.08
CA THR A 39 -12.89 -2.11 6.53
C THR A 39 -11.89 -3.12 7.09
N GLY A 40 -10.93 -2.61 7.86
CA GLY A 40 -9.96 -3.42 8.59
C GLY A 40 -9.64 -2.76 9.92
N ARG A 41 -8.38 -2.33 10.11
CA ARG A 41 -7.98 -1.50 11.28
C ARG A 41 -8.65 -0.11 11.28
N GLY A 42 -9.01 0.36 10.10
CA GLY A 42 -9.78 1.56 9.83
C GLY A 42 -10.52 1.39 8.51
N THR A 43 -11.25 2.42 8.08
CA THR A 43 -11.90 2.43 6.77
C THR A 43 -10.97 3.04 5.73
N THR A 44 -10.73 2.28 4.67
CA THR A 44 -10.11 2.75 3.43
C THR A 44 -11.24 3.16 2.48
N TRP A 45 -11.22 4.42 2.03
CA TRP A 45 -12.24 4.98 1.14
C TRP A 45 -11.69 5.04 -0.29
N PHE A 46 -12.40 4.45 -1.24
CA PHE A 46 -12.09 4.55 -2.67
C PHE A 46 -12.95 5.65 -3.27
N LEU A 47 -12.32 6.67 -3.85
CA LEU A 47 -12.98 7.91 -4.24
C LEU A 47 -12.82 8.18 -5.73
N ASN A 48 -13.89 8.68 -6.34
CA ASN A 48 -13.91 9.21 -7.69
C ASN A 48 -13.30 10.61 -7.68
N THR A 49 -12.10 10.71 -8.22
CA THR A 49 -11.32 11.94 -8.37
C THR A 49 -10.70 12.05 -9.76
N GLU A 50 -11.14 11.21 -10.70
CA GLU A 50 -10.57 11.12 -12.04
C GLU A 50 -10.76 12.41 -12.83
N GLN A 51 -11.90 13.07 -12.68
CA GLN A 51 -12.18 14.33 -13.36
C GLN A 51 -11.25 15.47 -12.90
N GLU A 52 -10.93 15.53 -11.61
CA GLU A 52 -10.16 16.65 -11.04
C GLU A 52 -8.66 16.39 -10.97
N LEU A 53 -8.25 15.13 -10.74
CA LEU A 53 -6.85 14.74 -10.55
C LEU A 53 -6.31 13.83 -11.66
N GLY A 54 -7.14 13.44 -12.63
CA GLY A 54 -6.77 12.46 -13.67
C GLY A 54 -6.65 11.02 -13.16
N VAL A 55 -6.90 10.79 -11.87
CA VAL A 55 -6.84 9.48 -11.22
C VAL A 55 -7.93 9.34 -10.17
N ASN A 56 -8.41 8.11 -9.99
CA ASN A 56 -9.17 7.76 -8.78
C ASN A 56 -8.22 7.64 -7.59
N SER A 57 -8.73 7.88 -6.39
CA SER A 57 -7.90 7.95 -5.18
C SER A 57 -8.37 7.02 -4.07
N VAL A 58 -7.44 6.73 -3.16
CA VAL A 58 -7.63 5.94 -1.95
C VAL A 58 -7.25 6.81 -0.76
N ARG A 59 -8.22 7.09 0.11
CA ARG A 59 -7.97 7.79 1.38
C ARG A 59 -7.87 6.78 2.51
N ARG A 60 -6.83 6.91 3.33
CA ARG A 60 -6.65 6.14 4.56
C ARG A 60 -6.30 7.04 5.74
N HIS A 61 -6.94 6.77 6.88
CA HIS A 61 -6.55 7.30 8.18
C HIS A 61 -5.66 6.29 8.93
N TYR A 62 -4.57 6.75 9.55
CA TYR A 62 -3.63 5.86 10.24
C TYR A 62 -4.04 5.55 11.68
N TYR A 63 -4.53 4.34 11.94
CA TYR A 63 -4.76 3.85 13.30
C TYR A 63 -3.57 3.05 13.86
N ARG A 64 -3.37 3.13 15.18
CA ARG A 64 -2.40 2.31 15.91
C ARG A 64 -2.89 0.87 15.97
N GLY A 65 -2.02 -0.07 15.59
CA GLY A 65 -2.23 -1.51 15.78
C GLY A 65 -1.64 -2.03 17.11
N GLY A 66 -1.87 -3.31 17.40
CA GLY A 66 -1.29 -4.01 18.55
C GLY A 66 -2.00 -3.72 19.88
N LEU A 67 -1.48 -4.29 20.98
CA LEU A 67 -2.11 -4.21 22.31
C LEU A 67 -2.23 -2.76 22.82
N PHE A 68 -1.24 -1.91 22.53
CA PHE A 68 -1.28 -0.47 22.82
C PHE A 68 -2.33 0.30 22.00
N GLY A 69 -2.65 -0.19 20.79
CA GLY A 69 -3.74 0.33 19.97
C GLY A 69 -5.13 0.08 20.59
N LYS A 70 -5.27 -0.77 21.60
CA LYS A 70 -6.54 -0.92 22.33
C LYS A 70 -6.79 0.23 23.33
N ILE A 71 -5.73 0.93 23.76
CA ILE A 71 -5.78 2.02 24.75
C ILE A 71 -5.69 3.39 24.07
N VAL A 72 -4.74 3.56 23.14
CA VAL A 72 -4.62 4.78 22.32
C VAL A 72 -4.67 4.40 20.86
N LYS A 73 -5.87 4.50 20.27
CA LYS A 73 -6.14 4.09 18.88
C LYS A 73 -5.57 5.04 17.85
N ASP A 74 -5.52 6.34 18.17
CA ASP A 74 -5.58 7.36 17.12
C ASP A 74 -4.58 8.51 17.28
N ARG A 75 -3.62 8.40 18.20
CA ARG A 75 -2.64 9.46 18.44
C ARG A 75 -1.26 8.87 18.53
N TYR A 76 -0.31 9.45 17.81
CA TYR A 76 1.10 9.08 17.84
C TYR A 76 1.92 10.18 18.51
N PHE A 77 3.04 9.84 19.17
CA PHE A 77 3.94 10.88 19.68
C PHE A 77 4.58 11.62 18.52
N PHE A 78 4.58 12.94 18.59
CA PHE A 78 5.15 13.78 17.56
C PHE A 78 6.60 14.13 17.90
N CYS A 79 7.53 13.62 17.11
CA CYS A 79 8.94 14.01 17.19
C CYS A 79 9.29 15.04 16.10
N SER A 80 9.00 14.72 14.84
CA SER A 80 9.18 15.60 13.68
C SER A 80 8.19 15.23 12.57
N LEU A 81 7.99 16.11 11.58
CA LEU A 81 7.11 15.82 10.43
C LEU A 81 7.59 14.61 9.63
N ASN A 82 8.89 14.56 9.32
CA ASN A 82 9.48 13.48 8.51
C ASN A 82 9.48 12.11 9.24
N ALA A 83 9.34 12.12 10.57
CA ALA A 83 9.21 10.89 11.36
C ALA A 83 7.75 10.40 11.48
N THR A 84 6.78 11.11 10.90
CA THR A 84 5.39 10.67 10.89
C THR A 84 5.17 9.58 9.85
N ARG A 85 4.30 8.60 10.16
CA ARG A 85 4.01 7.47 9.26
C ARG A 85 3.61 7.89 7.85
N ALA A 86 2.73 8.89 7.72
CA ALA A 86 2.27 9.33 6.41
C ALA A 86 3.38 10.01 5.60
N ALA A 87 4.26 10.80 6.24
CA ALA A 87 5.42 11.39 5.56
C ALA A 87 6.41 10.30 5.11
N GLN A 88 6.72 9.34 5.97
CA GLN A 88 7.63 8.23 5.63
C GLN A 88 7.11 7.40 4.45
N GLU A 89 5.81 7.07 4.45
CA GLU A 89 5.21 6.32 3.35
C GLU A 89 5.12 7.15 2.06
N PHE A 90 4.75 8.42 2.15
CA PHE A 90 4.73 9.33 1.01
C PHE A 90 6.12 9.46 0.36
N ASP A 91 7.16 9.69 1.16
CA ASP A 91 8.54 9.83 0.67
C ASP A 91 9.07 8.52 0.06
N LEU A 92 8.74 7.38 0.68
CA LEU A 92 9.13 6.07 0.15
C LEU A 92 8.44 5.79 -1.19
N LEU A 93 7.12 5.98 -1.27
CA LEU A 93 6.36 5.79 -2.51
C LEU A 93 6.84 6.72 -3.63
N THR A 94 7.17 7.96 -3.30
CA THR A 94 7.72 8.92 -4.28
C THR A 94 9.00 8.37 -4.92
N LYS A 95 9.96 7.90 -4.12
CA LYS A 95 11.19 7.27 -4.62
C LYS A 95 10.92 6.01 -5.44
N MET A 96 9.97 5.19 -5.00
CA MET A 96 9.63 3.94 -5.70
C MET A 96 8.99 4.20 -7.07
N VAL A 97 8.20 5.27 -7.20
CA VAL A 97 7.67 5.73 -8.49
C VAL A 97 8.80 6.21 -9.40
N GLU A 98 9.77 6.96 -8.88
CA GLU A 98 10.97 7.37 -9.64
C GLU A 98 11.78 6.16 -10.14
N TRP A 99 11.85 5.09 -9.33
CA TRP A 99 12.46 3.80 -9.71
C TRP A 99 11.57 2.96 -10.63
N GLN A 100 10.42 3.47 -11.05
CA GLN A 100 9.47 2.80 -11.94
C GLN A 100 8.93 1.48 -11.38
N LEU A 101 8.93 1.33 -10.05
CA LEU A 101 8.32 0.18 -9.40
C LEU A 101 6.79 0.30 -9.48
N PRO A 102 6.06 -0.83 -9.64
CA PRO A 102 4.61 -0.82 -9.75
C PRO A 102 3.95 -0.66 -8.37
N VAL A 103 3.89 0.57 -7.90
CA VAL A 103 3.28 0.98 -6.63
C VAL A 103 2.32 2.16 -6.85
N PRO A 104 1.36 2.41 -5.94
CA PRO A 104 0.47 3.57 -6.06
C PRO A 104 1.26 4.86 -5.96
N ARG A 105 0.96 5.81 -6.85
CA ARG A 105 1.54 7.15 -6.72
C ARG A 105 0.96 7.84 -5.47
N PRO A 106 1.81 8.47 -4.65
CA PRO A 106 1.32 9.23 -3.52
C PRO A 106 0.75 10.56 -4.00
N ILE A 107 -0.48 10.90 -3.61
CA ILE A 107 -1.15 12.15 -4.04
C ILE A 107 -0.89 13.25 -3.01
N ALA A 108 -1.19 12.99 -1.74
CA ALA A 108 -0.99 13.95 -0.66
C ALA A 108 -1.05 13.27 0.71
N PHE A 109 -0.58 13.94 1.75
CA PHE A 109 -0.85 13.57 3.13
C PHE A 109 -1.17 14.77 4.01
N LYS A 110 -1.82 14.48 5.13
CA LYS A 110 -2.14 15.45 6.18
C LYS A 110 -1.64 14.95 7.53
N ILE A 111 -1.08 15.86 8.33
CA ILE A 111 -0.72 15.65 9.73
C ILE A 111 -1.45 16.66 10.61
N ASP A 112 -2.30 16.18 11.51
CA ASP A 112 -2.96 16.98 12.53
C ASP A 112 -2.19 16.89 13.85
N ARG A 113 -1.56 17.99 14.28
CA ARG A 113 -0.81 18.05 15.54
C ARG A 113 -1.63 18.66 16.67
N CYS A 114 -1.67 17.97 17.81
CA CYS A 114 -2.31 18.42 19.04
C CYS A 114 -1.62 17.83 20.29
N CYS A 115 -1.28 18.67 21.28
CA CYS A 115 -0.73 18.28 22.59
C CYS A 115 0.44 17.28 22.53
N GLY A 116 1.48 17.56 21.73
CA GLY A 116 2.65 16.67 21.60
C GLY A 116 2.38 15.36 20.84
N CYS A 117 1.16 15.19 20.33
CA CYS A 117 0.75 14.05 19.52
C CYS A 117 0.37 14.47 18.10
N TYR A 118 0.22 13.48 17.21
CA TYR A 118 -0.33 13.68 15.87
C TYR A 118 -1.31 12.59 15.44
N GLN A 119 -2.21 12.97 14.53
CA GLN A 119 -3.04 12.14 13.67
C GLN A 119 -2.57 12.29 12.22
N ALA A 120 -2.83 11.30 11.37
CA ALA A 120 -2.38 11.34 10.00
C ALA A 120 -3.38 10.70 9.03
N ASP A 121 -3.44 11.29 7.84
CA ASP A 121 -4.19 10.81 6.70
C ASP A 121 -3.30 10.81 5.46
N ILE A 122 -3.50 9.85 4.58
CA ILE A 122 -2.83 9.80 3.27
C ILE A 122 -3.88 9.60 2.18
N LEU A 123 -3.63 10.25 1.04
CA LEU A 123 -4.34 10.07 -0.21
C LEU A 123 -3.35 9.48 -1.23
N LEU A 124 -3.67 8.31 -1.74
CA LEU A 124 -2.87 7.57 -2.73
C LEU A 124 -3.69 7.40 -4.01
N GLU A 125 -3.01 7.16 -5.13
CA GLU A 125 -3.68 6.70 -6.34
C GLU A 125 -4.36 5.35 -6.11
N LYS A 126 -5.61 5.23 -6.57
CA LYS A 126 -6.29 3.95 -6.68
C LYS A 126 -5.85 3.28 -7.98
N ILE A 127 -5.14 2.17 -7.86
CA ILE A 127 -4.83 1.36 -9.03
C ILE A 127 -6.15 0.85 -9.66
N ALA A 128 -6.33 1.16 -10.94
CA ALA A 128 -7.54 0.84 -11.67
C ALA A 128 -7.54 -0.61 -12.15
N THR A 129 -8.72 -1.24 -12.20
CA THR A 129 -8.90 -2.56 -12.81
C THR A 129 -8.00 -3.67 -12.27
N THR A 130 -7.74 -3.65 -10.96
CA THR A 130 -6.97 -4.67 -10.25
C THR A 130 -7.84 -5.53 -9.36
N GLN A 131 -7.39 -6.77 -9.12
CA GLN A 131 -7.92 -7.64 -8.09
C GLN A 131 -6.81 -8.05 -7.11
N ASP A 132 -7.22 -8.30 -5.87
CA ASP A 132 -6.37 -8.88 -4.84
C ASP A 132 -5.93 -10.29 -5.25
N LEU A 133 -4.64 -10.62 -5.09
CA LEU A 133 -4.11 -11.89 -5.53
C LEU A 133 -4.77 -13.09 -4.83
N SER A 134 -5.17 -12.95 -3.56
CA SER A 134 -5.91 -13.99 -2.84
C SER A 134 -7.31 -14.22 -3.43
N GLN A 135 -7.96 -13.17 -3.95
CA GLN A 135 -9.27 -13.29 -4.61
C GLN A 135 -9.14 -14.01 -5.95
N ILE A 136 -8.09 -13.70 -6.71
CA ILE A 136 -7.81 -14.37 -7.99
C ILE A 136 -7.56 -15.85 -7.77
N LEU A 137 -6.71 -16.20 -6.80
CA LEU A 137 -6.33 -17.58 -6.55
C LEU A 137 -7.45 -18.44 -5.95
N GLN A 138 -8.51 -17.85 -5.40
CA GLN A 138 -9.73 -18.60 -5.05
C GLN A 138 -10.47 -19.10 -6.30
N GLN A 139 -10.27 -18.47 -7.46
CA GLN A 139 -11.04 -18.74 -8.68
C GLN A 139 -10.22 -19.48 -9.73
N LYS A 140 -8.92 -19.19 -9.84
CA LYS A 140 -8.02 -19.77 -10.85
C LYS A 140 -6.57 -19.78 -10.38
N THR A 141 -5.78 -20.71 -10.90
CA THR A 141 -4.31 -20.65 -10.74
C THR A 141 -3.72 -19.55 -11.63
N LEU A 142 -2.51 -19.11 -11.30
CA LEU A 142 -1.67 -18.33 -12.21
C LEU A 142 -0.82 -19.27 -13.08
N GLU A 143 -0.38 -18.77 -14.22
CA GLU A 143 0.63 -19.44 -15.04
C GLU A 143 2.01 -19.39 -14.37
N THR A 144 2.88 -20.34 -14.72
CA THR A 144 4.25 -20.43 -14.18
C THR A 144 5.04 -19.14 -14.42
N GLU A 145 4.86 -18.52 -15.59
CA GLU A 145 5.48 -17.27 -16.00
C GLU A 145 5.04 -16.10 -15.12
N GLN A 146 3.78 -16.08 -14.68
CA GLN A 146 3.24 -15.04 -13.81
C GLN A 146 3.82 -15.15 -12.40
N TYR A 147 4.00 -16.36 -11.86
CA TYR A 147 4.72 -16.55 -10.60
C TYR A 147 6.17 -16.07 -10.72
N GLN A 148 6.86 -16.38 -11.83
CA GLN A 148 8.22 -15.88 -12.06
C GLN A 148 8.26 -14.34 -12.16
N GLN A 149 7.29 -13.72 -12.84
CA GLN A 149 7.15 -12.26 -12.92
C GLN A 149 6.96 -11.64 -11.54
N LEU A 150 6.13 -12.25 -10.69
CA LEU A 150 5.94 -11.81 -9.31
C LEU A 150 7.24 -11.96 -8.51
N GLY A 151 7.98 -13.06 -8.67
CA GLY A 151 9.30 -13.26 -8.08
C GLY A 151 10.29 -12.14 -8.46
N LYS A 152 10.36 -11.80 -9.75
CA LYS A 152 11.19 -10.69 -10.26
C LYS A 152 10.79 -9.34 -9.66
N LEU A 153 9.50 -9.07 -9.53
CA LEU A 153 9.02 -7.83 -8.90
C LEU A 153 9.49 -7.72 -7.45
N ILE A 154 9.36 -8.78 -6.65
CA ILE A 154 9.85 -8.79 -5.26
C ILE A 154 11.38 -8.66 -5.23
N ARG A 155 12.10 -9.24 -6.20
CA ARG A 155 13.55 -9.07 -6.33
C ARG A 155 13.93 -7.61 -6.62
N GLN A 156 13.22 -6.93 -7.52
CA GLN A 156 13.46 -5.50 -7.82
C GLN A 156 13.25 -4.63 -6.58
N LEU A 157 12.18 -4.88 -5.82
CA LEU A 157 11.92 -4.21 -4.54
C LEU A 157 13.11 -4.37 -3.58
N HIS A 158 13.59 -5.62 -3.42
CA HIS A 158 14.72 -5.93 -2.56
C HIS A 158 16.07 -5.40 -3.08
N ALA A 159 16.24 -5.25 -4.39
CA ALA A 159 17.43 -4.65 -4.99
C ALA A 159 17.54 -3.16 -4.63
N HIS A 160 16.41 -2.45 -4.58
CA HIS A 160 16.32 -1.08 -4.05
C HIS A 160 16.34 -1.01 -2.51
N GLN A 161 16.59 -2.14 -1.83
CA GLN A 161 16.66 -2.24 -0.36
C GLN A 161 15.36 -1.84 0.34
N VAL A 162 14.21 -1.94 -0.34
CA VAL A 162 12.91 -1.62 0.26
C VAL A 162 12.42 -2.83 1.05
N HIS A 163 12.39 -2.68 2.38
CA HIS A 163 11.82 -3.68 3.27
C HIS A 163 10.32 -3.44 3.44
N HIS A 164 9.52 -4.34 2.87
CA HIS A 164 8.07 -4.29 2.99
C HIS A 164 7.61 -4.94 4.31
N SER A 165 7.31 -4.14 5.33
CA SER A 165 7.09 -4.61 6.70
C SER A 165 5.96 -5.65 6.85
N ASP A 166 4.96 -5.58 5.95
CA ASP A 166 3.85 -6.53 5.90
C ASP A 166 3.64 -7.16 4.51
N LEU A 167 4.71 -7.65 3.87
CA LEU A 167 4.60 -8.32 2.57
C LEU A 167 3.73 -9.59 2.70
N ASN A 168 2.54 -9.55 2.08
CA ASN A 168 1.59 -10.65 2.09
C ASN A 168 0.74 -10.63 0.82
N ILE A 169 0.02 -11.73 0.57
CA ILE A 169 -0.76 -11.93 -0.65
C ILE A 169 -1.87 -10.89 -0.88
N HIS A 170 -2.46 -10.30 0.17
CA HIS A 170 -3.50 -9.28 0.04
C HIS A 170 -2.93 -7.90 -0.36
N ASN A 171 -1.62 -7.70 -0.17
CA ASN A 171 -0.90 -6.51 -0.56
C ASN A 171 -0.31 -6.61 -1.97
N ILE A 172 -0.66 -7.67 -2.71
CA ILE A 172 -0.30 -7.89 -4.10
C ILE A 172 -1.56 -7.83 -4.93
N LEU A 173 -1.57 -6.90 -5.89
CA LEU A 173 -2.65 -6.75 -6.84
C LEU A 173 -2.20 -7.23 -8.22
N LEU A 174 -3.13 -7.78 -9.00
CA LEU A 174 -2.91 -8.10 -10.41
C LEU A 174 -3.94 -7.33 -11.24
N ASP A 175 -3.46 -6.57 -12.21
CA ASP A 175 -4.33 -5.87 -13.16
C ASP A 175 -4.76 -6.76 -14.33
N LYS A 176 -5.75 -6.29 -15.08
CA LYS A 176 -6.29 -6.99 -16.26
C LYS A 176 -5.26 -7.26 -17.37
N ASN A 177 -4.13 -6.56 -17.36
CA ASN A 177 -3.06 -6.71 -18.36
C ASN A 177 -1.98 -7.69 -17.89
N GLY A 178 -2.15 -8.32 -16.73
CA GLY A 178 -1.17 -9.26 -16.17
C GLY A 178 0.00 -8.58 -15.44
N LYS A 179 -0.10 -7.27 -15.14
CA LYS A 179 0.93 -6.57 -14.37
C LYS A 179 0.60 -6.62 -12.87
N PHE A 180 1.59 -7.03 -12.09
CA PHE A 180 1.53 -7.02 -10.63
C PHE A 180 1.84 -5.63 -10.06
N TRP A 181 1.14 -5.28 -8.99
CA TRP A 181 1.33 -4.05 -8.21
C TRP A 181 1.46 -4.40 -6.73
N LEU A 182 2.27 -3.63 -6.00
CA LEU A 182 2.40 -3.73 -4.56
C LEU A 182 1.72 -2.53 -3.89
N ILE A 183 1.03 -2.77 -2.78
CA ILE A 183 0.31 -1.75 -2.00
C ILE A 183 0.60 -1.89 -0.50
N ASP A 184 0.15 -0.91 0.28
CA ASP A 184 0.31 -0.83 1.75
C ASP A 184 1.77 -0.76 2.21
N PHE A 185 2.40 0.39 1.98
CA PHE A 185 3.78 0.67 2.37
C PHE A 185 3.89 1.27 3.78
N ASP A 186 2.85 1.12 4.59
CA ASP A 186 2.81 1.60 5.96
C ASP A 186 3.91 0.91 6.79
N LYS A 187 4.76 1.71 7.46
CA LYS A 187 5.96 1.27 8.18
C LYS A 187 7.00 0.53 7.32
N CYS A 188 6.93 0.63 6.00
CA CYS A 188 8.01 0.17 5.13
C CYS A 188 9.13 1.22 5.11
N HIS A 189 10.36 0.77 4.86
CA HIS A 189 11.53 1.64 4.85
C HIS A 189 12.65 1.04 4.01
N ILE A 190 13.61 1.87 3.65
CA ILE A 190 14.85 1.40 3.03
C ILE A 190 15.73 0.81 4.15
N GLN A 191 16.01 -0.49 4.08
CA GLN A 191 16.84 -1.20 5.04
C GLN A 191 18.02 -1.85 4.31
N GLN A 192 19.23 -1.41 4.62
CA GLN A 192 20.44 -1.99 4.04
C GLN A 192 20.68 -3.42 4.55
N GLY A 193 21.21 -4.26 3.67
CA GLY A 193 21.61 -5.63 3.97
C GLY A 193 20.64 -6.68 3.39
N ASP A 194 21.01 -7.94 3.53
CA ASP A 194 20.26 -9.06 2.93
C ASP A 194 19.53 -9.93 3.96
N GLU A 195 19.87 -9.81 5.26
CA GLU A 195 19.35 -10.66 6.33
C GLU A 195 17.83 -10.61 6.45
N TRP A 196 17.21 -9.45 6.18
CA TRP A 196 15.77 -9.26 6.26
C TRP A 196 15.03 -9.82 5.03
N LYS A 197 15.70 -10.00 3.89
CA LYS A 197 15.06 -10.40 2.61
C LYS A 197 14.46 -11.80 2.70
N SER A 198 15.20 -12.74 3.30
CA SER A 198 14.72 -14.11 3.52
C SER A 198 13.50 -14.14 4.46
N GLN A 199 13.48 -13.29 5.48
CA GLN A 199 12.33 -13.15 6.38
C GLN A 199 11.12 -12.56 5.66
N ASN A 200 11.33 -11.64 4.73
CA ASN A 200 10.28 -11.04 3.91
C ASN A 200 9.65 -12.07 2.96
N LEU A 201 10.47 -12.87 2.26
CA LEU A 201 10.00 -14.00 1.46
C LEU A 201 9.26 -15.05 2.29
N ALA A 202 9.80 -15.40 3.47
CA ALA A 202 9.16 -16.35 4.37
C ALA A 202 7.80 -15.84 4.88
N ARG A 203 7.67 -14.52 5.12
CA ARG A 203 6.38 -13.90 5.46
C ARG A 203 5.37 -14.05 4.32
N LEU A 204 5.79 -13.77 3.09
CA LEU A 204 4.94 -13.93 1.92
C LEU A 204 4.46 -15.38 1.77
N LEU A 205 5.37 -16.36 1.82
CA LEU A 205 5.02 -17.78 1.76
C LEU A 205 4.02 -18.20 2.85
N ARG A 206 4.25 -17.76 4.10
CA ARG A 206 3.31 -18.03 5.19
C ARG A 206 1.91 -17.46 4.90
N SER A 207 1.83 -16.32 4.23
CA SER A 207 0.53 -15.74 3.85
C SER A 207 -0.18 -16.59 2.79
N PHE A 208 0.54 -17.13 1.80
CA PHE A 208 -0.02 -18.08 0.84
C PHE A 208 -0.57 -19.33 1.55
N HIS A 209 0.23 -20.00 2.38
CA HIS A 209 -0.22 -21.20 3.11
C HIS A 209 -1.41 -20.91 4.05
N LYS A 210 -1.40 -19.75 4.71
CA LYS A 210 -2.50 -19.32 5.57
C LYS A 210 -3.80 -19.17 4.78
N GLU A 211 -3.77 -18.49 3.64
CA GLU A 211 -4.96 -18.30 2.80
C GLU A 211 -5.35 -19.57 2.05
N GLN A 212 -4.40 -20.49 1.78
CA GLN A 212 -4.70 -21.82 1.25
C GLN A 212 -5.55 -22.61 2.24
N ALA A 213 -5.17 -22.60 3.54
CA ALA A 213 -5.94 -23.25 4.59
C ALA A 213 -7.28 -22.55 4.90
N ARG A 214 -7.34 -21.22 4.79
CA ARG A 214 -8.53 -20.44 5.18
C ARG A 214 -9.56 -20.29 4.07
N LEU A 215 -9.11 -20.04 2.84
CA LEU A 215 -9.95 -19.69 1.69
C LEU A 215 -9.91 -20.74 0.58
N GLY A 216 -9.02 -21.74 0.66
CA GLY A 216 -8.88 -22.73 -0.40
C GLY A 216 -8.29 -22.17 -1.69
N ILE A 217 -7.38 -21.18 -1.61
CA ILE A 217 -6.69 -20.67 -2.80
C ILE A 217 -5.93 -21.78 -3.53
N LEU A 218 -5.91 -21.70 -4.86
CA LEU A 218 -5.19 -22.58 -5.76
C LEU A 218 -3.71 -22.21 -5.77
N PHE A 219 -2.98 -22.75 -4.80
CA PHE A 219 -1.55 -22.57 -4.63
C PHE A 219 -0.92 -23.89 -4.15
N ASP A 220 0.32 -24.15 -4.53
CA ASP A 220 1.08 -25.35 -4.15
C ASP A 220 2.59 -25.05 -4.17
N ASP A 221 3.40 -26.08 -3.88
CA ASP A 221 4.85 -25.95 -3.82
C ASP A 221 5.48 -25.66 -5.20
N GLU A 222 4.92 -26.18 -6.29
CA GLU A 222 5.42 -25.95 -7.66
C GLU A 222 5.29 -24.47 -8.03
N ASN A 223 4.16 -23.86 -7.68
CA ASN A 223 3.92 -22.43 -7.82
C ASN A 223 4.96 -21.60 -7.04
N TRP A 224 5.29 -22.01 -5.81
CA TRP A 224 6.34 -21.34 -5.03
C TRP A 224 7.73 -21.49 -5.65
N GLN A 225 8.07 -22.67 -6.18
CA GLN A 225 9.34 -22.86 -6.89
C GLN A 225 9.43 -21.99 -8.14
N ALA A 226 8.33 -21.83 -8.89
CA ALA A 226 8.27 -20.89 -10.01
C ALA A 226 8.52 -19.44 -9.56
N PHE A 227 7.91 -19.02 -8.45
CA PHE A 227 8.18 -17.71 -7.85
C PHE A 227 9.66 -17.54 -7.47
N LEU A 228 10.25 -18.52 -6.77
CA LEU A 228 11.66 -18.47 -6.36
C LEU A 228 12.61 -18.43 -7.56
N LYS A 229 12.30 -19.16 -8.64
CA LYS A 229 13.05 -19.10 -9.90
C LYS A 229 13.04 -17.70 -10.49
N GLY A 230 11.88 -17.03 -10.48
CA GLY A 230 11.77 -15.63 -10.89
C GLY A 230 12.56 -14.68 -9.98
N TYR A 231 12.50 -14.88 -8.66
CA TYR A 231 13.24 -14.06 -7.70
C TYR A 231 14.76 -14.20 -7.84
N ALA A 232 15.24 -15.39 -8.22
CA ALA A 232 16.65 -15.67 -8.45
C ALA A 232 17.15 -15.23 -9.84
N SER A 233 16.24 -15.01 -10.80
CA SER A 233 16.60 -14.48 -12.12
C SER A 233 16.88 -12.99 -12.03
N ASN A 234 18.06 -12.58 -12.51
CA ASN A 234 18.52 -11.18 -12.53
C ASN A 234 17.50 -10.24 -13.21
#